data_AF-A0A183GNR2-F1
#
_entry.id   AF-A0A183GNR2-F1
#
_cell.length_a   1.000
_cell.length_b   1.000
_cell.length_c   1.000
_cell.angle_alpha   90.00
_cell.angle_beta   90.00
_cell.angle_gamma   90.00
#
_symmetry.space_group_name_H-M   'P 1'
#
loop_
_entity.id
_entity.type
_entity.pdbx_description
1 polymer ?
#
loop_
_entity_poly.entity_id
_entity_poly.type
_entity_poly.pdbx_seq_one_letter_code
_entity_poly.pdbx_strand_id
1 'polypeptide(L)' 'MIVTPRVREEARKYFNCPTLEGAEVENQGGPGTTGSHWEKRVLENEAMSGVATQVYAVSRITLALFEDSGWYQVNYE' A
#
# COMPACT_ATOMS: atom_id res chain seq x y z
N MET A 1 6.50 4.82 5.84
CA MET A 1 5.45 3.86 6.22
C MET A 1 4.15 4.62 6.43
N ILE A 2 3.02 4.06 6.02
CA ILE A 2 1.68 4.58 6.30
C ILE A 2 1.04 3.73 7.40
N VAL A 3 0.57 4.39 8.46
CA VAL A 3 0.03 3.75 9.69
C VAL A 3 -1.42 4.15 9.96
N THR A 4 -2.13 4.68 8.97
CA THR A 4 -3.54 5.06 9.10
C THR A 4 -4.42 3.84 9.38
N PRO A 5 -5.62 4.04 9.98
CA PRO A 5 -6.41 2.93 10.54
C PRO A 5 -6.73 1.81 9.55
N ARG A 6 -7.23 2.12 8.34
CA ARG A 6 -7.56 1.09 7.33
C ARG A 6 -6.33 0.47 6.72
N VAL A 7 -5.30 1.28 6.40
CA VAL A 7 -4.04 0.74 5.85
C VAL A 7 -3.43 -0.27 6.83
N ARG A 8 -3.44 0.04 8.13
CA ARG A 8 -2.96 -0.89 9.17
C ARG A 8 -3.82 -2.16 9.24
N GLU A 9 -5.14 -2.02 9.20
CA GLU A 9 -6.06 -3.15 9.21
C GLU A 9 -5.82 -4.10 8.03
N GLU A 10 -5.79 -3.57 6.81
CA GLU A 10 -5.61 -4.37 5.60
C GLU A 10 -4.18 -4.92 5.47
N ALA A 11 -3.15 -4.21 5.94
CA ALA A 11 -1.79 -4.74 6.01
C ALA A 11 -1.70 -5.94 6.97
N ARG A 12 -2.34 -5.87 8.15
CA ARG A 12 -2.39 -6.99 9.10
C ARG A 12 -3.10 -8.21 8.50
N LYS A 13 -4.20 -8.00 7.79
CA LYS A 13 -4.92 -9.06 7.07
C LYS A 13 -4.07 -9.67 5.96
N TYR A 14 -3.44 -8.84 5.13
CA TYR A 14 -2.63 -9.27 3.99
C TYR A 14 -1.44 -10.15 4.43
N PHE A 15 -0.71 -9.73 5.46
CA PHE A 15 0.46 -10.46 5.96
C PHE A 15 0.14 -11.47 7.06
N ASN A 16 -1.13 -11.61 7.44
CA ASN A 16 -1.58 -12.42 8.59
C ASN A 16 -0.75 -12.15 9.86
N CYS A 17 -0.46 -10.88 10.13
CA CYS A 17 0.40 -10.44 11.23
C CYS A 17 -0.34 -9.41 12.09
N PRO A 18 -0.94 -9.80 13.23
CA PRO A 18 -1.83 -8.92 13.99
C PRO A 18 -1.12 -7.74 14.68
N THR A 19 0.20 -7.84 14.87
CA THR A 19 1.02 -6.80 15.49
C THR A 19 1.62 -5.82 14.49
N LEU A 20 1.39 -6.00 13.18
CA LEU A 20 1.95 -5.13 12.15
C LEU A 20 1.47 -3.67 12.34
N GLU A 21 2.39 -2.73 12.19
CA GLU A 21 2.15 -1.30 12.48
C GLU A 21 1.49 -0.55 11.31
N GLY A 22 1.73 -1.00 10.07
CA GLY A 22 1.27 -0.34 8.85
C GLY A 22 1.89 -0.96 7.59
N ALA A 23 1.87 -0.20 6.49
CA ALA A 23 2.45 -0.58 5.20
C ALA A 23 3.69 0.25 4.85
N GLU A 24 4.76 -0.42 4.43
CA GLU A 24 6.03 0.22 4.06
C GLU A 24 5.89 1.07 2.78
N VAL A 25 6.58 2.21 2.77
CA VAL A 25 6.63 3.13 1.63
C VAL A 25 8.03 3.05 1.05
N GLU A 26 8.12 3.07 -0.27
CA GLU A 26 9.35 2.95 -1.04
C GLU A 26 10.43 3.92 -0.54
N ASN A 27 11.60 3.39 -0.20
CA ASN A 27 12.71 4.15 0.33
C ASN A 27 13.91 4.26 -0.65
N GLN A 28 13.78 3.68 -1.84
CA GLN A 28 14.80 3.73 -2.90
C GLN A 28 14.29 4.50 -4.13
N GLY A 29 15.19 4.71 -5.09
CA GLY A 29 14.92 5.43 -6.33
C GLY A 29 15.22 6.93 -6.24
N GLY A 30 14.51 7.71 -7.06
CA GLY A 30 14.67 9.17 -7.12
C GLY A 30 13.51 9.92 -6.48
N PRO A 31 13.49 11.27 -6.58
CA PRO A 31 12.44 12.12 -6.01
C PRO A 31 11.02 11.81 -6.49
N GLY A 32 10.89 11.22 -7.69
CA GLY A 32 9.59 10.77 -8.21
C GLY A 32 9.13 9.43 -7.65
N THR A 33 9.99 8.67 -6.96
CA THR A 33 9.71 7.30 -6.52
C THR A 33 9.64 7.21 -5.00
N THR A 34 10.72 7.61 -4.33
CA THR A 34 10.88 7.53 -2.89
C THR A 34 9.78 8.34 -2.19
N GLY A 35 9.10 7.73 -1.22
CA GLY A 35 8.06 8.40 -0.44
C GLY A 35 6.67 8.46 -1.09
N SER A 36 6.54 8.14 -2.38
CA SER A 36 5.29 8.28 -3.15
C SER A 36 4.65 6.95 -3.54
N HIS A 37 5.34 5.83 -3.31
CA HIS A 37 4.92 4.49 -3.73
C HIS A 37 4.99 3.50 -2.58
N TRP A 38 4.28 2.38 -2.70
CA TRP A 38 4.48 1.25 -1.80
C TRP A 38 5.85 0.61 -2.01
N GLU A 39 6.45 0.13 -0.92
CA GLU A 39 7.73 -0.58 -0.94
C GLU A 39 7.63 -1.84 -1.82
N LYS A 40 8.33 -1.83 -2.96
CA LYS A 40 8.19 -2.89 -3.96
C LYS A 40 8.67 -4.25 -3.43
N ARG A 41 9.67 -4.28 -2.54
CA ARG A 41 10.15 -5.54 -1.93
C ARG A 41 9.04 -6.27 -1.17
N VAL A 42 8.08 -5.54 -0.61
CA VAL A 42 7.03 -6.07 0.25
C VAL A 42 5.72 -6.23 -0.52
N LEU A 43 5.45 -5.35 -1.50
CA LEU A 43 4.20 -5.28 -2.27
C LEU A 43 4.50 -5.30 -3.79
N GLU A 44 5.12 -6.37 -4.27
CA GLU A 44 5.69 -6.45 -5.64
C GLU A 44 4.66 -6.20 -6.76
N ASN A 45 3.50 -6.85 -6.64
CA ASN A 45 2.42 -6.83 -7.65
C ASN A 45 1.39 -5.72 -7.38
N GLU A 46 1.76 -4.68 -6.65
CA GLU A 46 0.90 -3.55 -6.33
C GLU A 46 0.98 -2.49 -7.44
N ALA A 47 -0.18 -1.99 -7.89
CA ALA A 47 -0.29 -0.98 -8.95
C ALA A 47 0.43 0.35 -8.64
N MET A 48 0.56 0.70 -7.36
CA MET A 48 1.21 1.86 -6.78
C MET A 48 2.62 1.55 -6.26
N SER A 49 3.24 0.44 -6.68
CA SER A 49 4.67 0.22 -6.48
C SER A 49 5.50 1.15 -7.39
N GLY A 50 6.73 1.48 -6.98
CA GLY A 50 7.56 2.48 -7.67
C GLY A 50 8.01 2.10 -9.08
N VAL A 51 7.85 0.83 -9.47
CA VAL A 51 8.16 0.29 -10.79
C VAL A 51 7.10 -0.75 -11.15
N ALA A 52 6.45 -0.56 -12.30
CA ALA A 52 5.45 -1.50 -12.80
C ALA A 52 6.03 -2.91 -13.01
N THR A 53 5.25 -3.92 -12.67
CA THR A 53 5.51 -5.33 -13.02
C THR A 53 4.53 -5.77 -14.12
N GLN A 54 4.77 -6.91 -14.78
CA GLN A 54 3.87 -7.40 -15.85
C GLN A 54 2.45 -7.70 -15.35
N VAL A 55 2.31 -8.11 -14.09
CA VAL A 55 1.02 -8.41 -13.47
C VAL A 55 0.90 -7.60 -12.19
N TYR A 56 0.04 -6.59 -12.21
CA TYR A 56 -0.24 -5.76 -11.05
C TYR A 56 -1.74 -5.73 -10.74
N ALA A 57 -2.07 -5.46 -9.49
CA ALA A 57 -3.43 -5.26 -9.01
C ALA A 57 -3.51 -4.02 -8.13
N VAL A 58 -4.66 -3.34 -8.18
CA VAL A 58 -5.02 -2.40 -7.12
C VAL A 58 -5.41 -3.23 -5.91
N SER A 59 -4.51 -3.29 -4.94
CA SER A 59 -4.69 -4.13 -3.76
C SER A 59 -5.66 -3.49 -2.75
N ARG A 60 -6.16 -4.31 -1.82
CA ARG A 60 -6.90 -3.81 -0.65
C ARG A 60 -6.11 -2.79 0.18
N ILE A 61 -4.77 -2.82 0.12
CA ILE A 61 -3.90 -1.85 0.81
C ILE A 61 -3.99 -0.46 0.14
N THR A 62 -3.99 -0.39 -1.19
CA THR A 62 -4.22 0.88 -1.92
C THR A 62 -5.64 1.38 -1.73
N LEU A 63 -6.62 0.50 -1.78
CA LEU A 63 -8.02 0.81 -1.47
C LEU A 63 -8.17 1.40 -0.05
N ALA A 64 -7.47 0.83 0.94
CA ALA A 64 -7.44 1.35 2.29
C ALA A 64 -6.81 2.73 2.41
N LEU A 65 -5.76 3.02 1.64
CA LEU A 65 -5.18 4.36 1.59
C LEU A 65 -6.18 5.37 1.00
N PHE A 66 -6.94 5.00 -0.03
CA PHE A 66 -7.98 5.86 -0.60
C PHE A 66 -9.15 6.11 0.34
N GLU A 67 -9.54 5.12 1.16
CA GLU A 67 -10.56 5.32 2.20
C GLU A 67 -10.04 6.25 3.31
N ASP A 68 -8.82 5.97 3.82
CA ASP A 68 -8.20 6.76 4.90
C ASP A 68 -7.88 8.20 4.47
N SER A 69 -7.72 8.48 3.16
CA SER A 69 -7.51 9.85 2.67
C SER A 69 -8.76 10.72 2.81
N GLY A 70 -9.94 10.11 2.95
CA GLY A 70 -11.23 10.81 3.00
C GLY A 70 -11.70 11.37 1.65
N TRP A 71 -11.00 11.09 0.55
CA TRP A 71 -11.37 11.56 -0.78
C TRP A 71 -12.29 10.59 -1.52
N TYR A 72 -12.30 9.32 -1.12
CA TYR A 72 -13.00 8.27 -1.83
C TYR A 72 -13.90 7.46 -0.89
N GLN A 73 -15.05 7.03 -1.42
CA GLN A 73 -15.76 5.88 -0.89
C GLN A 73 -15.30 4.66 -1.68
N VAL A 74 -14.90 3.61 -0.99
CA VAL A 74 -14.18 2.50 -1.58
C VAL A 74 -15.00 1.23 -1.52
N ASN A 75 -15.08 0.50 -2.64
CA ASN A 75 -15.61 -0.85 -2.67
C ASN A 75 -14.44 -1.85 -2.64
N TYR A 76 -14.46 -2.76 -1.67
CA TYR A 76 -13.44 -3.80 -1.52
C TYR A 76 -13.85 -5.14 -2.16
N GLU A 77 -15.07 -5.26 -2.67
CA GLU A 77 -15.60 -6.46 -3.35
C GLU A 77 -15.21 -6.52 -4.83
#